data_AF-A0A2T0ULF4-F1
#
_entry.id   AF-A0A2T0ULF4-F1
#
_cell.length_a   1.000
_cell.length_b   1.000
_cell.length_c   1.000
_cell.angle_alpha   90.00
_cell.angle_beta   90.00
_cell.angle_gamma   90.00
#
_symmetry.space_group_name_H-M   'P 1'
#
loop_
_entity.id
_entity.type
_entity.pdbx_description
1 polymer ?
#
loop_
_entity_poly.entity_id
_entity_poly.type
_entity_poly.pdbx_seq_one_letter_code
_entity_poly.pdbx_strand_id
1 'polypeptide(L)'
;MSRSAPGPAPEIPGLVYRQPLGSGGYADVFLYEQQSPRMPVAVKVLKREGLTPAIRRQFVEEANTMAQLADHPYIVQVFRSEQLPDGGAYLVMKYYPPPNLATRAKRDRLGVEEVLRTGIQLASAVETAHRAGIIHRDIKPANVLVSQYGAPGLTDFGIAGRGTSQDEHDEDVGVSVPWSPPEVLYGQSNGDARSDVYSLAATLWHLLVGRSPFEQPGGDNSAYALMPRIRATPVPHTGRADVPLSLERLLGHAMSKKPDARPQTALEFARGLQAIEQEQRFARTPIVVLDESGHTTVADTPAPSPEQEDPDRTSVRAPAVASAQTHLPNRASAPASEAPADDGPQPTTISGGALLGAIGVLVLALVGALVWAIGFRGDDAPTEASTNAPSASVTPGGGGGPVVDIPEQPLIDGRPVAGGVAFTWQYAGVRKGDFYRMRIAASEAAVAEAEVTTVREMPHQVSAKPGQTVCAQVAVARAAGSTSAYSAIKCVTG
;
A
#
# COMPACT_ATOMS: atom_id res chain seq x y z
N MET A 1 20.90 17.80 11.54
CA MET A 1 19.48 18.11 11.81
C MET A 1 19.28 18.14 13.32
N SER A 2 19.11 19.34 13.88
CA SER A 2 18.71 19.50 15.29
C SER A 2 17.30 18.92 15.44
N ARG A 3 17.13 17.93 16.31
CA ARG A 3 15.78 17.45 16.68
C ARG A 3 15.04 18.63 17.29
N SER A 4 13.94 19.05 16.69
CA SER A 4 13.06 20.05 17.30
C SER A 4 12.60 19.53 18.65
N ALA A 5 12.70 20.35 19.69
CA ALA A 5 12.30 19.94 21.03
C ALA A 5 10.81 19.54 21.01
N PRO A 6 10.42 18.42 21.66
CA PRO A 6 9.02 18.05 21.74
C PRO A 6 8.23 19.16 22.45
N GLY A 7 6.98 19.36 22.02
CA GLY A 7 6.06 20.28 22.68
C GLY A 7 5.73 19.86 24.13
N PRO A 8 4.97 20.69 24.88
CA PRO A 8 4.52 20.29 26.21
C PRO A 8 3.65 19.03 26.14
N ALA A 9 3.91 18.08 27.04
CA ALA A 9 3.15 16.84 27.12
C ALA A 9 1.73 17.14 27.62
N PRO A 10 0.67 16.65 26.97
CA PRO A 10 -0.70 16.93 27.39
C PRO A 10 -1.08 16.25 28.71
N GLU A 11 -2.01 16.85 29.44
CA GLU A 11 -2.66 16.20 30.57
C GLU A 11 -3.70 15.20 30.06
N ILE A 12 -3.54 13.92 30.43
CA ILE A 12 -4.44 12.84 30.01
C ILE A 12 -4.96 12.13 31.25
N PRO A 13 -6.29 12.06 31.47
CA PRO A 13 -6.86 11.38 32.63
C PRO A 13 -6.35 9.93 32.77
N GLY A 14 -5.93 9.57 33.99
CA GLY A 14 -5.41 8.24 34.32
C GLY A 14 -4.00 7.94 33.81
N LEU A 15 -3.34 8.90 33.13
CA LEU A 15 -1.94 8.78 32.69
C LEU A 15 -1.08 9.87 33.37
N VAL A 16 0.09 9.49 33.87
CA VAL A 16 1.07 10.41 34.47
C VAL A 16 2.26 10.54 33.55
N TYR A 17 2.51 11.76 33.05
CA TYR A 17 3.67 12.04 32.21
C TYR A 17 4.99 11.73 32.94
N ARG A 18 5.96 11.14 32.24
CA ARG A 18 7.28 10.81 32.76
C ARG A 18 8.41 11.56 32.04
N GLN A 19 8.53 11.41 30.72
CA GLN A 19 9.61 12.01 29.93
C GLN A 19 9.28 12.00 28.43
N PRO A 20 9.93 12.82 27.59
CA PRO A 20 9.79 12.69 26.15
C PRO A 20 10.57 11.46 25.64
N LEU A 21 10.06 10.81 24.60
CA LEU A 21 10.71 9.68 23.93
C LEU A 21 11.23 10.07 22.53
N GLY A 22 10.51 10.93 21.82
CA GLY A 22 10.88 11.37 20.49
C GLY A 22 10.01 12.53 19.99
N SER A 23 10.49 13.21 18.97
CA SER A 23 9.79 14.27 18.23
C SER A 23 10.04 14.03 16.75
N GLY A 24 8.97 13.99 15.96
CA GLY A 24 8.99 13.86 14.50
C GLY A 24 8.27 15.03 13.84
N GLY A 25 8.17 15.05 12.51
CA GLY A 25 7.52 16.14 11.77
C GLY A 25 6.05 16.36 12.17
N TYR A 26 5.29 15.28 12.36
CA TYR A 26 3.84 15.33 12.58
C TYR A 26 3.37 14.98 13.98
N ALA A 27 4.27 14.43 14.82
CA ALA A 27 3.89 13.94 16.15
C ALA A 27 5.07 13.98 17.12
N ASP A 28 4.75 14.19 18.38
CA ASP A 28 5.64 13.96 19.52
C ASP A 28 5.25 12.66 20.23
N VAL A 29 6.25 11.96 20.76
CA VAL A 29 6.05 10.71 21.50
C VAL A 29 6.61 10.89 22.90
N PHE A 30 5.79 10.55 23.89
CA PHE A 30 6.09 10.71 25.30
C PHE A 30 5.92 9.39 26.04
N LEU A 31 6.67 9.23 27.13
CA LEU A 31 6.46 8.16 28.10
C LEU A 31 5.48 8.65 29.16
N TYR A 32 4.42 7.87 29.36
CA TYR A 32 3.50 8.02 30.47
C TYR A 32 3.47 6.75 31.31
N GLU A 33 2.97 6.87 32.53
CA GLU A 33 2.57 5.74 33.38
C GLU A 33 1.06 5.71 33.49
N GLN A 34 0.45 4.61 33.08
CA GLN A 34 -0.96 4.34 33.35
C GLN A 34 -1.14 4.02 34.83
N GLN A 35 -2.16 4.59 35.48
CA GLN A 35 -2.34 4.44 36.93
C GLN A 35 -2.96 3.09 37.35
N SER A 36 -3.81 2.48 36.51
CA SER A 36 -4.47 1.20 36.80
C SER A 36 -4.82 0.41 35.51
N PRO A 37 -4.32 -0.83 35.34
CA PRO A 37 -3.16 -1.36 36.05
C PRO A 37 -1.92 -0.48 35.83
N ARG A 38 -1.01 -0.48 36.80
CA ARG A 38 0.23 0.31 36.70
C ARG A 38 1.16 -0.26 35.65
N MET A 39 1.37 0.49 34.57
CA MET A 39 2.28 0.09 33.50
C MET A 39 2.78 1.30 32.69
N PRO A 40 4.01 1.25 32.16
CA PRO A 40 4.48 2.26 31.23
C PRO A 40 3.75 2.15 29.88
N VAL A 41 3.37 3.29 29.32
CA VAL A 41 2.75 3.41 28.00
C VAL A 41 3.44 4.51 27.20
N ALA A 42 3.56 4.30 25.89
CA ALA A 42 3.99 5.37 24.99
C ALA A 42 2.74 6.11 24.50
N VAL A 43 2.79 7.43 24.49
CA VAL A 43 1.70 8.28 24.00
C VAL A 43 2.22 9.11 22.85
N LYS A 44 1.69 8.86 21.66
CA LYS A 44 1.97 9.63 20.45
C LYS A 44 0.91 10.71 20.30
N VAL A 45 1.33 11.95 20.25
CA VAL A 45 0.47 13.14 20.20
C VAL A 45 0.73 13.85 18.88
N LEU A 46 -0.31 14.08 18.09
CA LEU A 46 -0.19 14.85 16.85
C LEU A 46 0.16 16.31 17.15
N LYS A 47 1.08 16.86 16.36
CA LYS A 47 1.42 18.29 16.40
C LYS A 47 0.25 19.10 15.85
N ARG A 48 0.07 20.29 16.41
CA ARG A 48 -1.06 21.18 16.07
C ARG A 48 -0.84 21.91 14.75
N GLU A 49 0.41 22.24 14.46
CA GLU A 49 0.84 22.88 13.22
C GLU A 49 0.47 21.97 12.03
N GLY A 50 -0.35 22.48 11.10
CA GLY A 50 -0.82 21.72 9.94
C GLY A 50 -1.96 20.72 10.22
N LEU A 51 -2.52 20.65 11.44
CA LEU A 51 -3.58 19.69 11.77
C LEU A 51 -4.92 20.07 11.14
N THR A 52 -5.20 19.54 9.95
CA THR A 52 -6.53 19.67 9.32
C THR A 52 -7.52 18.64 9.86
N PRO A 53 -8.84 18.86 9.75
CA PRO A 53 -9.84 17.84 10.06
C PRO A 53 -9.65 16.53 9.29
N ALA A 54 -9.05 16.59 8.09
CA ALA A 54 -8.72 15.41 7.30
C ALA A 54 -7.59 14.58 7.93
N ILE A 55 -6.49 15.23 8.35
CA ILE A 55 -5.37 14.57 9.04
C ILE A 55 -5.83 13.95 10.37
N ARG A 56 -6.69 14.66 11.12
CA ARG A 56 -7.27 14.12 12.36
C ARG A 56 -8.13 12.88 12.10
N ARG A 57 -8.99 12.89 11.08
CA ARG A 57 -9.80 11.70 10.72
C ARG A 57 -8.91 10.54 10.32
N GLN A 58 -7.89 10.78 9.50
CA GLN A 58 -6.94 9.76 9.10
C GLN A 58 -6.24 9.13 10.30
N PHE A 59 -5.80 9.94 11.28
CA PHE A 59 -5.15 9.43 12.49
C PHE A 59 -6.06 8.52 13.32
N VAL A 60 -7.35 8.87 13.43
CA VAL A 60 -8.33 8.03 14.13
C VAL A 60 -8.64 6.77 13.33
N GLU A 61 -8.83 6.87 12.01
CA GLU A 61 -9.02 5.71 11.12
C GLU A 61 -7.82 4.75 11.20
N GLU A 62 -6.61 5.28 11.26
CA GLU A 62 -5.40 4.50 11.40
C GLU A 62 -5.31 3.82 12.76
N ALA A 63 -5.61 4.54 13.85
CA ALA A 63 -5.66 3.94 15.18
C ALA A 63 -6.66 2.77 15.25
N ASN A 64 -7.84 2.95 14.65
CA ASN A 64 -8.86 1.90 14.55
C ASN A 64 -8.38 0.72 13.69
N THR A 65 -7.63 1.00 12.63
CA THR A 65 -7.05 0.01 11.73
C THR A 65 -5.95 -0.80 12.45
N MET A 66 -5.07 -0.15 13.20
CA MET A 66 -4.05 -0.81 14.02
C MET A 66 -4.65 -1.61 15.17
N ALA A 67 -5.78 -1.17 15.73
CA ALA A 67 -6.49 -1.92 16.76
C ALA A 67 -6.96 -3.30 16.26
N GLN A 68 -7.27 -3.44 14.96
CA GLN A 68 -7.61 -4.74 14.35
C GLN A 68 -6.40 -5.69 14.26
N LEU A 69 -5.18 -5.17 14.35
CA LEU A 69 -3.92 -5.91 14.27
C LEU A 69 -3.25 -6.11 15.64
N ALA A 70 -3.88 -5.64 16.72
CA ALA A 70 -3.28 -5.47 18.04
C ALA A 70 -2.79 -6.76 18.69
N ASP A 71 -3.33 -7.92 18.30
CA ASP A 71 -2.97 -9.23 18.85
C ASP A 71 -1.74 -9.84 18.17
N HIS A 72 -1.24 -9.25 17.08
CA HIS A 72 -0.07 -9.77 16.39
C HIS A 72 1.21 -9.46 17.18
N PRO A 73 2.08 -10.46 17.47
CA PRO A 73 3.20 -10.30 18.41
C PRO A 73 4.28 -9.32 17.96
N TYR A 74 4.37 -9.06 16.66
CA TYR A 74 5.39 -8.17 16.06
C TYR A 74 4.80 -6.83 15.57
N ILE A 75 3.57 -6.50 15.95
CA ILE A 75 2.96 -5.18 15.74
C ILE A 75 2.87 -4.48 17.10
N VAL A 76 3.18 -3.18 17.13
CA VAL A 76 3.05 -2.40 18.37
C VAL A 76 1.57 -2.29 18.73
N GLN A 77 1.22 -2.87 19.88
CA GLN A 77 -0.14 -2.87 20.38
C GLN A 77 -0.61 -1.45 20.71
N VAL A 78 -1.74 -1.07 20.11
CA VAL A 78 -2.48 0.14 20.43
C VAL A 78 -3.52 -0.19 21.50
N PHE A 79 -3.55 0.60 22.58
CA PHE A 79 -4.55 0.43 23.64
C PHE A 79 -5.79 1.29 23.39
N ARG A 80 -5.60 2.55 22.99
CA ARG A 80 -6.71 3.47 22.65
C ARG A 80 -6.22 4.71 21.90
N SER A 81 -7.14 5.37 21.23
CA SER A 81 -6.95 6.70 20.62
C SER A 81 -8.09 7.63 21.00
N GLU A 82 -7.76 8.88 21.32
CA GLU A 82 -8.74 9.87 21.75
C GLU A 82 -8.37 11.27 21.25
N GLN A 83 -9.34 12.18 21.34
CA GLN A 83 -9.15 13.61 21.05
C GLN A 83 -8.84 14.35 22.35
N LEU A 84 -7.97 15.35 22.26
CA LEU A 84 -7.69 16.29 23.34
C LEU A 84 -8.75 17.39 23.37
N PRO A 85 -9.02 18.01 24.54
CA PRO A 85 -9.99 19.11 24.66
C PRO A 85 -9.69 20.31 23.75
N ASP A 86 -8.42 20.50 23.39
CA ASP A 86 -7.95 21.57 22.52
C ASP A 86 -7.98 21.22 21.01
N GLY A 87 -8.55 20.07 20.65
CA GLY A 87 -8.71 19.63 19.26
C GLY A 87 -7.55 18.81 18.69
N GLY A 88 -6.49 18.58 19.47
CA GLY A 88 -5.44 17.61 19.15
C GLY A 88 -5.94 16.15 19.21
N ALA A 89 -5.12 15.20 18.78
CA ALA A 89 -5.40 13.78 18.94
C ALA A 89 -4.17 13.03 19.44
N TYR A 90 -4.41 11.97 20.21
CA TYR A 90 -3.35 11.14 20.75
C TYR A 90 -3.68 9.66 20.67
N LEU A 91 -2.62 8.86 20.66
CA LEU A 91 -2.63 7.40 20.60
C LEU A 91 -1.84 6.86 21.79
N VAL A 92 -2.46 6.02 22.60
CA VAL A 92 -1.81 5.30 23.69
C VAL A 92 -1.46 3.90 23.18
N MET A 93 -0.18 3.57 23.27
CA MET A 93 0.37 2.30 22.77
C MET A 93 1.33 1.67 23.78
N LYS A 94 1.61 0.39 23.58
CA LYS A 94 2.58 -0.35 24.39
C LYS A 94 3.93 0.36 24.37
N TYR A 95 4.52 0.53 25.54
CA TYR A 95 5.86 1.10 25.65
C TYR A 95 6.93 0.06 25.26
N TYR A 96 7.83 0.48 24.38
CA TYR A 96 9.06 -0.23 24.05
C TYR A 96 10.25 0.63 24.50
N PRO A 97 11.13 0.12 25.38
CA PRO A 97 12.31 0.86 25.80
C PRO A 97 13.23 1.20 24.61
N PRO A 98 13.75 2.44 24.50
CA PRO A 98 14.77 2.75 23.50
C PRO A 98 16.06 1.94 23.74
N PRO A 99 16.88 1.71 22.71
CA PRO A 99 16.81 2.27 21.35
C PRO A 99 15.92 1.49 20.36
N ASN A 100 15.44 2.18 19.32
CA ASN A 100 14.92 1.53 18.10
C ASN A 100 16.06 0.95 17.22
N LEU A 101 15.71 0.15 16.21
CA LEU A 101 16.72 -0.51 15.38
C LEU A 101 17.57 0.47 14.57
N ALA A 102 17.07 1.64 14.17
CA ALA A 102 17.90 2.69 13.54
C ALA A 102 19.04 3.15 14.44
N THR A 103 18.77 3.36 15.73
CA THR A 103 19.79 3.82 16.68
C THR A 103 20.76 2.70 17.03
N ARG A 104 20.26 1.46 17.10
CA ARG A 104 21.09 0.28 17.34
C ARG A 104 22.04 -0.01 16.18
N ALA A 105 21.53 -0.02 14.94
CA ALA A 105 22.31 -0.32 13.73
C ALA A 105 23.44 0.68 13.46
N LYS A 106 23.32 1.92 13.96
CA LYS A 106 24.39 2.93 13.91
C LYS A 106 25.55 2.64 14.85
N ARG A 107 25.30 1.93 15.96
CA ARG A 107 26.32 1.56 16.94
C ARG A 107 26.96 0.23 16.54
N ASP A 108 26.11 -0.77 16.32
CA ASP A 108 26.52 -2.14 16.04
C ASP A 108 25.73 -2.67 14.84
N ARG A 109 26.45 -3.15 13.82
CA ARG A 109 25.84 -3.90 12.71
C ARG A 109 25.29 -5.21 13.24
N LEU A 110 24.08 -5.60 12.83
CA LEU A 110 23.47 -6.83 13.31
C LEU A 110 24.09 -8.05 12.59
N GLY A 111 24.14 -9.18 13.29
CA GLY A 111 24.54 -10.46 12.72
C GLY A 111 23.50 -11.00 11.75
N VAL A 112 23.92 -11.88 10.82
CA VAL A 112 23.03 -12.44 9.79
C VAL A 112 21.84 -13.18 10.40
N GLU A 113 22.07 -14.06 11.39
CA GLU A 113 21.01 -14.80 12.08
C GLU A 113 19.96 -13.85 12.70
N GLU A 114 20.42 -12.78 13.36
CA GLU A 114 19.51 -11.81 13.96
C GLU A 114 18.70 -11.03 12.91
N VAL A 115 19.31 -10.69 11.77
CA VAL A 115 18.63 -10.00 10.67
C VAL A 115 17.60 -10.92 10.00
N LEU A 116 17.92 -12.20 9.80
CA LEU A 116 16.98 -13.19 9.26
C LEU A 116 15.78 -13.34 10.18
N ARG A 117 16.01 -13.58 11.48
CA ARG A 117 14.96 -13.68 12.49
C ARG A 117 14.09 -12.42 12.52
N THR A 118 14.71 -11.25 12.60
CA THR A 118 13.99 -9.96 12.61
C THR A 118 13.17 -9.79 11.32
N GLY A 119 13.75 -10.13 10.17
CA GLY A 119 13.08 -10.03 8.87
C GLY A 119 11.85 -10.93 8.76
N ILE A 120 11.91 -12.16 9.26
CA ILE A 120 10.78 -13.10 9.26
C ILE A 120 9.67 -12.61 10.19
N GLN A 121 10.03 -12.10 11.37
CA GLN A 121 9.08 -11.53 12.34
C GLN A 121 8.37 -10.29 11.79
N LEU A 122 9.12 -9.38 11.17
CA LEU A 122 8.56 -8.19 10.53
C LEU A 122 7.72 -8.54 9.31
N ALA A 123 8.16 -9.48 8.47
CA ALA A 123 7.38 -9.94 7.32
C ALA A 123 6.06 -10.58 7.75
N SER A 124 6.03 -11.27 8.90
CA SER A 124 4.80 -11.80 9.51
C SER A 124 3.81 -10.69 9.88
N ALA A 125 4.31 -9.60 10.49
CA ALA A 125 3.49 -8.42 10.80
C ALA A 125 2.96 -7.74 9.53
N VAL A 126 3.83 -7.54 8.55
CA VAL A 126 3.49 -6.88 7.28
C VAL A 126 2.45 -7.70 6.51
N GLU A 127 2.63 -9.02 6.39
CA GLU A 127 1.65 -9.92 5.76
C GLU A 127 0.29 -9.86 6.47
N THR A 128 0.29 -9.89 7.81
CA THR A 128 -0.95 -9.79 8.59
C THR A 128 -1.68 -8.48 8.31
N ALA A 129 -0.95 -7.35 8.22
CA ALA A 129 -1.53 -6.07 7.83
C ALA A 129 -2.07 -6.10 6.38
N HIS A 130 -1.33 -6.68 5.43
CA HIS A 130 -1.75 -6.78 4.02
C HIS A 130 -3.06 -7.56 3.88
N ARG A 131 -3.24 -8.65 4.63
CA ARG A 131 -4.48 -9.45 4.65
C ARG A 131 -5.69 -8.67 5.18
N ALA A 132 -5.45 -7.72 6.08
CA ALA A 132 -6.47 -6.79 6.56
C ALA A 132 -6.66 -5.57 5.63
N GLY A 133 -6.02 -5.54 4.45
CA GLY A 133 -6.12 -4.44 3.48
C GLY A 133 -5.28 -3.22 3.82
N ILE A 134 -4.28 -3.37 4.70
CA ILE A 134 -3.49 -2.27 5.27
C ILE A 134 -2.09 -2.31 4.68
N ILE A 135 -1.68 -1.26 3.99
CA ILE A 135 -0.31 -1.07 3.49
C ILE A 135 0.43 -0.12 4.43
N HIS A 136 1.63 -0.49 4.89
CA HIS A 136 2.38 0.26 5.89
C HIS A 136 3.00 1.54 5.33
N ARG A 137 3.58 1.50 4.12
CA ARG A 137 4.16 2.65 3.36
C ARG A 137 5.41 3.32 3.92
N ASP A 138 5.75 3.10 5.18
CA ASP A 138 6.90 3.73 5.85
C ASP A 138 7.73 2.73 6.67
N ILE A 139 8.03 1.55 6.12
CA ILE A 139 8.86 0.55 6.80
C ILE A 139 10.33 1.01 6.76
N LYS A 140 10.90 1.26 7.94
CA LYS A 140 12.30 1.67 8.12
C LYS A 140 12.81 1.28 9.50
N PRO A 141 14.14 1.22 9.73
CA PRO A 141 14.70 0.85 11.04
C PRO A 141 14.23 1.74 12.21
N ALA A 142 13.83 2.99 11.96
CA ALA A 142 13.35 3.89 13.00
C ALA A 142 11.95 3.52 13.54
N ASN A 143 11.16 2.82 12.72
CA ASN A 143 9.81 2.36 13.03
C ASN A 143 9.79 0.90 13.53
N VAL A 144 10.97 0.31 13.76
CA VAL A 144 11.10 -1.00 14.41
C VAL A 144 11.62 -0.80 15.82
N LEU A 145 10.71 -0.97 16.79
CA LEU A 145 10.99 -0.91 18.21
C LEU A 145 11.46 -2.29 18.71
N VAL A 146 12.16 -2.33 19.84
CA VAL A 146 12.65 -3.58 20.43
C VAL A 146 12.12 -3.70 21.85
N SER A 147 11.44 -4.81 22.14
CA SER A 147 10.89 -5.07 23.47
C SER A 147 12.02 -5.37 24.46
N GLN A 148 11.71 -5.33 25.76
CA GLN A 148 12.67 -5.73 26.81
C GLN A 148 13.20 -7.17 26.65
N TYR A 149 12.49 -8.02 25.92
CA TYR A 149 12.87 -9.41 25.64
C TYR A 149 13.52 -9.58 24.26
N GLY A 150 13.82 -8.48 23.54
CA GLY A 150 14.52 -8.51 22.26
C GLY A 150 13.65 -8.76 21.04
N ALA A 151 12.34 -8.99 21.20
CA ALA A 151 11.42 -9.14 20.06
C ALA A 151 11.13 -7.77 19.39
N PRO A 152 11.08 -7.71 18.05
CA PRO A 152 10.76 -6.49 17.32
C PRO A 152 9.26 -6.16 17.38
N GLY A 153 8.93 -4.87 17.35
CA GLY A 153 7.57 -4.36 17.18
C GLY A 153 7.55 -3.29 16.10
N LEU A 154 6.76 -3.52 15.04
CA LEU A 154 6.55 -2.57 13.96
C LEU A 154 5.48 -1.53 14.37
N THR A 155 5.78 -0.25 14.19
CA THR A 155 4.90 0.89 14.51
C THR A 155 4.71 1.81 13.31
N ASP A 156 3.80 2.78 13.44
CA ASP A 156 3.60 3.89 12.49
C ASP A 156 3.07 3.43 11.12
N PHE A 157 2.02 2.60 11.15
CA PHE A 157 1.30 2.13 9.97
C PHE A 157 0.53 3.25 9.27
N GLY A 158 1.16 3.97 8.33
CA GLY A 158 0.44 4.81 7.37
C GLY A 158 0.13 6.26 7.80
N ILE A 159 0.80 6.79 8.84
CA ILE A 159 0.64 8.19 9.28
C ILE A 159 1.07 9.19 8.19
N ALA A 160 2.06 8.83 7.36
CA ALA A 160 2.72 9.76 6.44
C ALA A 160 2.21 9.73 4.99
N GLY A 161 1.15 8.97 4.68
CA GLY A 161 0.78 8.67 3.28
C GLY A 161 -0.53 9.25 2.76
N ARG A 162 -1.34 9.93 3.60
CA ARG A 162 -2.63 10.51 3.16
C ARG A 162 -2.84 11.96 3.58
N GLY A 163 -1.81 12.59 4.15
CA GLY A 163 -1.85 13.94 4.70
C GLY A 163 -0.70 14.81 4.22
N THR A 164 -0.73 15.21 2.94
CA THR A 164 -0.06 16.45 2.49
C THR A 164 -1.00 17.15 1.53
N SER A 165 -1.59 18.25 1.99
CA SER A 165 -2.08 19.34 1.15
C SER A 165 -0.97 19.76 0.18
N GLN A 166 -1.28 19.83 -1.11
CA GLN A 166 -0.32 20.13 -2.18
C GLN A 166 0.01 21.63 -2.30
N ASP A 167 -0.07 22.38 -1.18
CA ASP A 167 0.11 23.84 -1.12
C ASP A 167 1.30 24.28 -0.24
N GLU A 168 2.05 23.37 0.37
CA GLU A 168 3.27 23.72 1.11
C GLU A 168 4.49 23.10 0.42
N HIS A 169 5.02 23.85 -0.56
CA HIS A 169 6.41 23.72 -0.98
C HIS A 169 7.30 24.36 0.09
N ASP A 170 7.43 23.68 1.23
CA ASP A 170 8.57 23.87 2.12
C ASP A 170 9.14 22.48 2.46
N GLU A 171 10.46 22.44 2.55
CA GLU A 171 11.28 21.24 2.68
C GLU A 171 10.84 20.36 3.86
N ASP A 172 10.20 19.21 3.58
CA ASP A 172 10.21 17.92 4.34
C ASP A 172 8.89 17.14 4.11
N VAL A 173 8.57 16.80 2.86
CA VAL A 173 7.51 15.81 2.59
C VAL A 173 7.97 14.49 3.21
N GLY A 174 7.30 14.07 4.29
CA GLY A 174 7.67 12.97 5.19
C GLY A 174 7.74 11.55 4.62
N VAL A 175 8.14 11.39 3.36
CA VAL A 175 8.53 10.11 2.79
C VAL A 175 9.94 9.78 3.27
N SER A 176 10.11 8.58 3.83
CA SER A 176 11.44 8.08 4.21
C SER A 176 12.23 7.66 2.99
N VAL A 177 12.72 8.67 2.24
CA VAL A 177 13.40 8.51 0.96
C VAL A 177 14.40 7.35 0.96
N PRO A 178 15.29 7.18 1.96
CA PRO A 178 16.36 6.18 1.88
C PRO A 178 15.90 4.71 1.82
N TRP A 179 14.66 4.40 2.21
CA TRP A 179 14.10 3.04 2.20
C TRP A 179 12.89 2.88 1.29
N SER A 180 12.39 3.98 0.71
CA SER A 180 11.18 3.96 -0.09
C SER A 180 11.44 3.44 -1.51
N PRO A 181 10.51 2.71 -2.12
CA PRO A 181 10.66 2.21 -3.48
C PRO A 181 10.51 3.33 -4.52
N PRO A 182 11.09 3.16 -5.72
CA PRO A 182 11.10 4.20 -6.74
C PRO A 182 9.68 4.60 -7.18
N GLU A 183 8.74 3.68 -7.33
CA GLU A 183 7.38 4.01 -7.78
C GLU A 183 6.62 4.91 -6.79
N VAL A 184 6.91 4.79 -5.49
CA VAL A 184 6.33 5.65 -4.44
C VAL A 184 7.02 7.02 -4.46
N LEU A 185 8.36 7.05 -4.57
CA LEU A 185 9.14 8.29 -4.60
C LEU A 185 8.79 9.19 -5.79
N TYR A 186 8.45 8.60 -6.94
CA TYR A 186 8.13 9.34 -8.16
C TYR A 186 6.62 9.49 -8.39
N GLY A 187 5.78 9.21 -7.38
CA GLY A 187 4.33 9.42 -7.44
C GLY A 187 3.61 8.56 -8.49
N GLN A 188 4.22 7.45 -8.91
CA GLN A 188 3.63 6.51 -9.88
C GLN A 188 2.61 5.59 -9.22
N SER A 189 2.74 5.39 -7.90
CA SER A 189 1.86 4.58 -7.07
C SER A 189 1.81 5.14 -5.65
N ASN A 190 0.69 4.96 -4.96
CA ASN A 190 0.54 5.24 -3.52
C ASN A 190 1.07 4.08 -2.64
N GLY A 191 1.81 3.14 -3.23
CA GLY A 191 2.35 1.95 -2.60
C GLY A 191 1.33 0.81 -2.54
N ASP A 192 1.83 -0.42 -2.76
CA ASP A 192 1.09 -1.67 -2.56
C ASP A 192 1.90 -2.64 -1.67
N ALA A 193 1.45 -3.89 -1.54
CA ALA A 193 2.15 -4.90 -0.75
C ALA A 193 3.63 -5.08 -1.15
N ARG A 194 3.93 -4.92 -2.44
CA ARG A 194 5.28 -5.08 -3.01
C ARG A 194 6.16 -3.87 -2.73
N SER A 195 5.55 -2.70 -2.49
CA SER A 195 6.25 -1.51 -1.99
C SER A 195 6.70 -1.68 -0.54
N ASP A 196 5.90 -2.34 0.30
CA ASP A 196 6.30 -2.71 1.67
C ASP A 196 7.39 -3.78 1.67
N VAL A 197 7.34 -4.77 0.77
CA VAL A 197 8.41 -5.77 0.60
C VAL A 197 9.75 -5.11 0.27
N TYR A 198 9.75 -4.14 -0.65
CA TYR A 198 10.95 -3.35 -0.96
C TYR A 198 11.50 -2.65 0.29
N SER A 199 10.62 -1.94 1.01
CA SER A 199 11.00 -1.13 2.17
C SER A 199 11.51 -2.00 3.33
N LEU A 200 10.92 -3.19 3.51
CA LEU A 200 11.40 -4.20 4.44
C LEU A 200 12.77 -4.73 4.04
N ALA A 201 13.00 -5.08 2.77
CA ALA A 201 14.30 -5.53 2.30
C ALA A 201 15.39 -4.44 2.45
N ALA A 202 15.08 -3.19 2.14
CA ALA A 202 15.98 -2.05 2.37
C ALA A 202 16.28 -1.86 3.87
N THR A 203 15.29 -2.10 4.74
CA THR A 203 15.45 -2.09 6.19
C THR A 203 16.41 -3.18 6.64
N LEU A 204 16.25 -4.44 6.19
CA LEU A 204 17.16 -5.53 6.55
C LEU A 204 18.59 -5.30 6.05
N TRP A 205 18.73 -4.79 4.83
CA TRP A 205 20.03 -4.37 4.31
C TRP A 205 20.68 -3.31 5.20
N HIS A 206 19.90 -2.32 5.66
CA HIS A 206 20.39 -1.32 6.58
C HIS A 206 20.87 -1.93 7.90
N LEU A 207 20.15 -2.90 8.47
CA LEU A 207 20.56 -3.55 9.72
C LEU A 207 21.89 -4.30 9.56
N LEU A 208 22.18 -4.83 8.37
CA LEU A 208 23.46 -5.49 8.06
C LEU A 208 24.60 -4.48 7.89
N VAL A 209 24.36 -3.31 7.30
CA VAL A 209 25.45 -2.39 6.90
C VAL A 209 25.61 -1.20 7.85
N GLY A 210 24.57 -0.84 8.58
CA GLY A 210 24.50 0.31 9.51
C GLY A 210 24.10 1.64 8.86
N ARG A 211 23.67 1.62 7.59
CA ARG A 211 23.21 2.77 6.79
C ARG A 211 22.27 2.31 5.69
N SER A 212 21.52 3.21 5.03
CA SER A 212 20.59 2.78 3.97
C SER A 212 21.34 2.30 2.71
N PRO A 213 20.69 1.52 1.81
CA PRO A 213 21.37 0.92 0.65
C PRO A 213 22.05 1.95 -0.25
N PHE A 214 21.36 3.03 -0.61
CA PHE A 214 21.81 4.02 -1.60
C PHE A 214 22.53 5.24 -0.98
N GLU A 215 22.72 5.24 0.34
CA GLU A 215 23.57 6.22 1.01
C GLU A 215 25.05 6.03 0.66
N GLN A 216 25.71 7.13 0.34
CA GLN A 216 27.14 7.19 0.12
C GLN A 216 27.84 7.76 1.37
N PRO A 217 28.72 7.00 2.03
CA PRO A 217 29.52 7.53 3.15
C PRO A 217 30.33 8.76 2.71
N GLY A 218 30.21 9.86 3.45
CA GLY A 218 30.90 11.12 3.17
C GLY A 218 30.42 11.88 1.93
N GLY A 219 29.38 11.40 1.23
CA GLY A 219 28.78 12.06 0.07
C GLY A 219 27.49 12.80 0.39
N ASP A 220 26.92 13.45 -0.63
CA ASP A 220 25.58 14.05 -0.55
C ASP A 220 24.52 12.94 -0.46
N ASN A 221 23.72 12.95 0.60
CA ASN A 221 22.61 12.04 0.84
C ASN A 221 21.28 12.81 1.05
N SER A 222 21.19 14.02 0.49
CA SER A 222 19.91 14.73 0.36
C SER A 222 18.90 13.89 -0.43
N ALA A 223 17.61 14.19 -0.25
CA ALA A 223 16.55 13.54 -1.03
C ALA A 223 16.79 13.67 -2.55
N TYR A 224 17.23 14.86 -2.99
CA TYR A 224 17.58 15.14 -4.38
C TYR A 224 18.69 14.23 -4.92
N ALA A 225 19.70 13.91 -4.10
CA ALA A 225 20.78 13.00 -4.47
C ALA A 225 20.38 11.52 -4.37
N LEU A 226 19.54 11.15 -3.39
CA LEU A 226 19.14 9.76 -3.14
C LEU A 226 18.11 9.25 -4.15
N MET A 227 17.08 10.05 -4.50
CA MET A 227 16.00 9.57 -5.38
C MET A 227 16.52 9.05 -6.75
N PRO A 228 17.42 9.75 -7.46
CA PRO A 228 18.01 9.23 -8.69
C PRO A 228 18.80 7.93 -8.49
N ARG A 229 19.56 7.80 -7.38
CA ARG A 229 20.30 6.57 -7.05
C ARG A 229 19.36 5.40 -6.79
N ILE A 230 18.30 5.65 -6.02
CA ILE A 230 17.26 4.66 -5.74
C ILE A 230 16.59 4.20 -7.04
N ARG A 231 16.35 5.11 -7.99
CA ARG A 231 15.74 4.77 -9.28
C ARG A 231 16.67 3.98 -10.21
N ALA A 232 17.92 4.41 -10.35
CA ALA A 232 18.79 3.99 -11.44
C ALA A 232 19.91 3.01 -11.03
N THR A 233 20.39 3.06 -9.79
CA THR A 233 21.53 2.24 -9.36
C THR A 233 21.08 0.83 -8.98
N PRO A 234 21.79 -0.23 -9.40
CA PRO A 234 21.58 -1.57 -8.87
C PRO A 234 21.69 -1.58 -7.34
N VAL A 235 21.01 -2.52 -6.69
CA VAL A 235 21.12 -2.70 -5.25
C VAL A 235 22.58 -3.05 -4.92
N PRO A 236 23.26 -2.28 -4.05
CA PRO A 236 24.64 -2.58 -3.71
C PRO A 236 24.73 -3.82 -2.84
N HIS A 237 25.79 -4.60 -3.02
CA HIS A 237 26.14 -5.66 -2.09
C HIS A 237 26.43 -5.09 -0.69
N THR A 238 26.21 -5.89 0.35
CA THR A 238 26.53 -5.47 1.73
C THR A 238 28.04 -5.29 1.95
N GLY A 239 28.86 -5.95 1.12
CA GLY A 239 30.32 -5.96 1.26
C GLY A 239 30.83 -6.73 2.47
N ARG A 240 29.97 -7.52 3.12
CA ARG A 240 30.28 -8.32 4.30
C ARG A 240 30.52 -9.77 3.92
N ALA A 241 31.65 -10.33 4.35
CA ALA A 241 32.02 -11.71 4.04
C ALA A 241 31.13 -12.76 4.74
N ASP A 242 30.50 -12.40 5.86
CA ASP A 242 29.61 -13.28 6.61
C ASP A 242 28.18 -13.32 6.03
N VAL A 243 27.84 -12.43 5.10
CA VAL A 243 26.52 -12.40 4.47
C VAL A 243 26.50 -13.40 3.29
N PRO A 244 25.64 -14.44 3.33
CA PRO A 244 25.61 -15.44 2.28
C PRO A 244 25.06 -14.86 0.98
N LEU A 245 25.54 -15.38 -0.16
CA LEU A 245 25.14 -14.91 -1.48
C LEU A 245 23.64 -15.09 -1.76
N SER A 246 23.00 -16.09 -1.14
CA SER A 246 21.55 -16.28 -1.18
C SER A 246 20.80 -15.11 -0.57
N LEU A 247 21.27 -14.56 0.56
CA LEU A 247 20.70 -13.37 1.19
C LEU A 247 20.92 -12.11 0.34
N GLU A 248 22.13 -11.92 -0.21
CA GLU A 248 22.42 -10.83 -1.16
C GLU A 248 21.44 -10.83 -2.34
N ARG A 249 21.22 -12.01 -2.94
CA ARG A 249 20.30 -12.18 -4.07
C ARG A 249 18.85 -11.92 -3.69
N LEU A 250 18.41 -12.43 -2.53
CA LEU A 250 17.03 -12.23 -2.06
C LEU A 250 16.75 -10.76 -1.76
N LEU A 251 17.69 -10.06 -1.09
CA LEU A 251 17.59 -8.62 -0.84
C LEU A 251 17.57 -7.84 -2.16
N GLY A 252 18.43 -8.18 -3.12
CA GLY A 252 18.45 -7.57 -4.45
C GLY A 252 17.15 -7.78 -5.23
N HIS A 253 16.58 -8.98 -5.17
CA HIS A 253 15.31 -9.33 -5.80
C HIS A 253 14.13 -8.57 -5.18
N ALA A 254 14.03 -8.56 -3.85
CA ALA A 254 13.00 -7.82 -3.12
C ALA A 254 13.10 -6.29 -3.32
N MET A 255 14.30 -5.76 -3.56
CA MET A 255 14.54 -4.36 -3.91
C MET A 255 14.58 -4.09 -5.43
N SER A 256 13.99 -4.97 -6.25
CA SER A 256 13.89 -4.75 -7.70
C SER A 256 13.17 -3.44 -8.02
N LYS A 257 13.63 -2.73 -9.05
CA LYS A 257 13.02 -1.46 -9.47
C LYS A 257 11.63 -1.66 -10.08
N LYS A 258 11.39 -2.82 -10.68
CA LYS A 258 10.07 -3.21 -11.21
C LYS A 258 9.30 -3.96 -10.10
N PRO A 259 8.13 -3.48 -9.66
CA PRO A 259 7.34 -4.16 -8.62
C PRO A 259 6.99 -5.61 -8.94
N ASP A 260 6.67 -5.91 -10.21
CA ASP A 260 6.32 -7.28 -10.66
C ASP A 260 7.49 -8.28 -10.56
N ALA A 261 8.72 -7.78 -10.42
CA ALA A 261 9.91 -8.61 -10.29
C ALA A 261 10.35 -8.80 -8.83
N ARG A 262 9.53 -8.39 -7.85
CA ARG A 262 9.76 -8.63 -6.41
C ARG A 262 8.98 -9.88 -5.97
N PRO A 263 9.23 -10.42 -4.76
CA PRO A 263 8.24 -11.26 -4.10
C PRO A 263 6.90 -10.53 -4.04
N GLN A 264 5.81 -11.20 -4.41
CA GLN A 264 4.50 -10.57 -4.54
C GLN A 264 3.83 -10.35 -3.18
N THR A 265 4.27 -11.07 -2.15
CA THR A 265 3.76 -10.96 -0.77
C THR A 265 4.89 -10.91 0.25
N ALA A 266 4.62 -10.37 1.43
CA ALA A 266 5.56 -10.42 2.54
C ALA A 266 5.78 -11.86 3.02
N LEU A 267 4.76 -12.73 2.91
CA LEU A 267 4.90 -14.17 3.18
C LEU A 267 5.93 -14.85 2.26
N GLU A 268 5.91 -14.55 0.96
CA GLU A 268 6.88 -15.10 0.00
C GLU A 268 8.31 -14.68 0.37
N PHE A 269 8.49 -13.40 0.72
CA PHE A 269 9.78 -12.89 1.20
C PHE A 269 10.22 -13.59 2.50
N ALA A 270 9.32 -13.79 3.46
CA ALA A 270 9.59 -14.50 4.71
C ALA A 270 10.04 -15.95 4.48
N ARG A 271 9.41 -16.66 3.53
CA ARG A 271 9.81 -18.02 3.15
C ARG A 271 11.21 -18.06 2.54
N GLY A 272 11.56 -17.06 1.73
CA GLY A 272 12.91 -16.87 1.23
C GLY A 272 13.94 -16.71 2.35
N LEU A 273 13.62 -15.92 3.37
CA LEU A 273 14.49 -15.74 4.56
C LEU A 273 14.61 -17.05 5.37
N GLN A 274 13.52 -17.79 5.58
CA GLN A 274 13.56 -19.09 6.26
C GLN A 274 14.41 -20.13 5.50
N ALA A 275 14.36 -20.13 4.17
CA ALA A 275 15.20 -21.02 3.37
C ALA A 275 16.70 -20.73 3.61
N ILE A 276 17.06 -19.46 3.81
CA ILE A 276 18.42 -19.05 4.16
C ILE A 276 18.78 -19.44 5.60
N GLU A 277 17.85 -19.33 6.56
CA GLU A 277 18.08 -19.87 7.92
C GLU A 277 18.44 -21.36 7.87
N GLN A 278 17.70 -22.14 7.08
CA GLN A 278 17.96 -23.57 6.89
C GLN A 278 19.30 -23.83 6.20
N GLU A 279 19.62 -23.09 5.13
CA GLU A 279 20.90 -23.16 4.42
C GLU A 279 22.08 -22.93 5.37
N GLN A 280 21.97 -21.91 6.21
CA GLN A 280 23.00 -21.51 7.17
C GLN A 280 22.96 -22.30 8.49
N ARG A 281 22.02 -23.25 8.62
CA ARG A 281 21.80 -24.08 9.82
C ARG A 281 21.49 -23.27 11.09
N PHE A 282 20.83 -22.13 10.94
CA PHE A 282 20.27 -21.37 12.06
C PHE A 282 18.96 -22.00 12.53
N ALA A 283 18.53 -21.61 13.73
CA ALA A 283 17.20 -21.98 14.22
C ALA A 283 16.13 -21.38 13.29
N ARG A 284 15.14 -22.18 12.90
CA ARG A 284 14.04 -21.71 12.06
C ARG A 284 13.15 -20.77 12.86
N THR A 285 13.02 -19.53 12.40
CA THR A 285 12.11 -18.55 12.99
C THR A 285 10.69 -18.80 12.51
N PRO A 286 9.67 -18.92 13.38
CA PRO A 286 8.29 -19.16 12.96
C PRO A 286 7.72 -17.94 12.21
N ILE A 287 6.99 -18.20 11.12
CA ILE A 287 6.13 -17.21 10.47
C ILE A 287 4.79 -17.21 11.21
N VAL A 288 4.35 -16.04 11.66
CA VAL A 288 3.10 -15.87 12.43
C VAL A 288 2.09 -15.13 11.56
N VAL A 289 1.18 -15.85 10.93
CA VAL A 289 0.13 -15.25 10.11
C VAL A 289 -1.18 -16.01 10.35
N LEU A 290 -2.30 -15.28 10.43
CA LEU A 290 -3.63 -15.89 10.53
C LEU A 290 -4.04 -16.46 9.17
N ASP A 291 -4.53 -17.70 9.13
CA ASP A 291 -5.14 -18.28 7.93
C ASP A 291 -6.54 -17.69 7.66
N GLU A 292 -7.13 -18.03 6.51
CA GLU A 292 -8.48 -17.59 6.11
C GLU A 292 -9.58 -18.03 7.11
N SER A 293 -9.27 -18.97 8.00
CA SER A 293 -10.17 -19.45 9.06
C SER A 293 -9.91 -18.81 10.42
N GLY A 294 -9.01 -17.82 10.50
CA GLY A 294 -8.67 -17.11 11.74
C GLY A 294 -7.80 -17.90 12.72
N HIS A 295 -7.22 -19.04 12.31
CA HIS A 295 -6.26 -19.76 13.13
C HIS A 295 -4.87 -19.20 12.90
N THR A 296 -4.08 -19.08 13.96
CA THR A 296 -2.64 -18.82 13.83
C THR A 296 -2.02 -20.03 13.14
N THR A 297 -1.80 -19.93 11.84
CA THR A 297 -0.82 -20.80 11.21
C THR A 297 0.55 -20.30 11.66
N VAL A 298 1.03 -20.85 12.78
CA VAL A 298 2.47 -21.14 12.82
C VAL A 298 2.64 -22.07 11.64
N ALA A 299 3.28 -21.62 10.56
CA ALA A 299 3.50 -22.44 9.39
C ALA A 299 4.45 -23.61 9.73
N ASP A 300 3.92 -24.61 10.44
CA ASP A 300 4.58 -25.83 10.88
C ASP A 300 3.61 -27.00 10.73
N THR A 301 3.72 -27.71 9.60
CA THR A 301 4.56 -28.90 9.45
C THR A 301 4.47 -29.26 7.96
N PRO A 302 5.56 -29.68 7.27
CA PRO A 302 5.35 -30.41 6.02
C PRO A 302 4.41 -31.57 6.35
N ALA A 303 3.25 -31.64 5.69
CA ALA A 303 2.41 -32.83 5.82
C ALA A 303 3.34 -34.04 5.64
N PRO A 304 3.32 -35.02 6.56
CA PRO A 304 4.17 -36.19 6.38
C PRO A 304 3.83 -36.74 5.01
N SER A 305 4.82 -36.73 4.12
CA SER A 305 4.80 -37.61 2.96
C SER A 305 4.41 -38.99 3.49
N PRO A 306 3.55 -39.76 2.80
CA PRO A 306 3.28 -41.13 3.21
C PRO A 306 4.57 -41.93 3.09
N GLU A 307 5.42 -41.88 4.12
CA GLU A 307 6.61 -42.69 4.28
C GLU A 307 6.12 -44.10 4.54
N GLN A 308 6.53 -44.99 3.64
CA GLN A 308 6.43 -46.44 3.80
C GLN A 308 6.97 -46.81 5.18
N GLU A 309 6.15 -47.52 5.97
CA GLU A 309 6.50 -48.02 7.29
C GLU A 309 7.75 -48.90 7.19
N ASP A 310 8.88 -48.39 7.69
CA ASP A 310 10.06 -49.20 8.00
C ASP A 310 9.82 -49.88 9.36
N PRO A 311 9.64 -51.22 9.40
CA PRO A 311 9.21 -51.93 10.60
C PRO A 311 10.24 -51.96 11.75
N ASP A 312 11.47 -51.45 11.55
CA ASP A 312 12.54 -51.49 12.56
C ASP A 312 12.85 -50.14 13.24
N ARG A 313 12.05 -49.09 13.02
CA ARG A 313 12.26 -47.80 13.72
C ARG A 313 11.70 -47.84 15.15
N THR A 314 12.57 -47.91 16.14
CA THR A 314 12.20 -47.73 17.55
C THR A 314 11.69 -46.30 17.77
N SER A 315 10.39 -46.14 18.07
CA SER A 315 9.79 -44.85 18.41
C SER A 315 9.50 -44.76 19.91
N VAL A 316 9.85 -43.63 20.53
CA VAL A 316 9.49 -43.33 21.91
C VAL A 316 8.05 -42.80 21.92
N ARG A 317 7.15 -43.52 22.59
CA ARG A 317 5.74 -43.15 22.73
C ARG A 317 5.62 -41.92 23.65
N ALA A 318 5.14 -40.80 23.13
CA ALA A 318 4.81 -39.64 23.95
C ALA A 318 3.66 -39.97 24.94
N PRO A 319 3.67 -39.41 26.17
CA PRO A 319 2.63 -39.69 27.14
C PRO A 319 1.30 -39.10 26.69
N ALA A 320 0.24 -39.92 26.72
CA ALA A 320 -1.12 -39.49 26.46
C ALA A 320 -1.64 -38.69 27.67
N VAL A 321 -2.06 -37.44 27.43
CA VAL A 321 -2.78 -36.64 28.42
C VAL A 321 -4.25 -37.08 28.37
N ALA A 322 -4.73 -37.70 29.45
CA ALA A 322 -6.13 -38.08 29.59
C ALA A 322 -6.98 -36.84 29.91
N SER A 323 -7.84 -36.43 28.99
CA SER A 323 -8.87 -35.42 29.25
C SER A 323 -9.97 -36.03 30.12
N ALA A 324 -10.14 -35.53 31.34
CA ALA A 324 -11.26 -35.89 32.20
C ALA A 324 -12.56 -35.29 31.63
N GLN A 325 -13.50 -36.15 31.24
CA GLN A 325 -14.87 -35.72 30.91
C GLN A 325 -15.66 -35.48 32.20
N THR A 326 -16.16 -34.27 32.38
CA THR A 326 -17.06 -33.92 33.49
C THR A 326 -18.44 -34.50 33.21
N HIS A 327 -18.80 -35.58 33.91
CA HIS A 327 -20.16 -36.12 33.93
C HIS A 327 -21.12 -35.14 34.64
N LEU A 328 -22.17 -34.71 33.93
CA LEU A 328 -23.36 -34.10 34.55
C LEU A 328 -24.34 -35.21 34.96
N PRO A 329 -24.90 -35.20 36.17
CA PRO A 329 -25.82 -36.24 36.62
C PRO A 329 -27.21 -36.14 35.99
N ASN A 330 -27.67 -37.30 35.55
CA ASN A 330 -28.94 -37.62 34.90
C ASN A 330 -30.14 -37.32 35.83
N ARG A 331 -31.13 -36.56 35.35
CA ARG A 331 -32.41 -36.35 36.05
C ARG A 331 -33.40 -37.41 35.58
N ALA A 332 -33.86 -38.24 36.52
CA ALA A 332 -34.81 -39.32 36.31
C ALA A 332 -36.18 -38.82 35.82
N SER A 333 -36.71 -39.49 34.79
CA SER A 333 -38.07 -39.34 34.27
C SER A 333 -39.03 -40.30 34.99
N ALA A 334 -40.23 -39.81 35.32
CA ALA A 334 -41.39 -40.60 35.74
C ALA A 334 -42.21 -41.08 34.51
N PRO A 335 -42.98 -42.19 34.60
CA PRO A 335 -43.64 -42.76 33.43
C PRO A 335 -45.12 -42.35 33.25
N ALA A 336 -45.47 -42.21 31.97
CA ALA A 336 -46.69 -42.58 31.23
C ALA A 336 -48.11 -42.11 31.67
N SER A 337 -48.81 -41.48 30.72
CA SER A 337 -50.25 -41.59 30.51
C SER A 337 -50.57 -41.56 29.01
N GLU A 338 -51.60 -42.34 28.64
CA GLU A 338 -52.02 -42.84 27.32
C GLU A 338 -52.47 -41.82 26.24
N ALA A 339 -52.51 -42.35 25.01
CA ALA A 339 -52.79 -41.75 23.69
C ALA A 339 -54.30 -41.41 23.44
N PRO A 340 -54.75 -40.92 22.25
CA PRO A 340 -54.62 -41.59 20.94
C PRO A 340 -54.34 -40.70 19.71
N ALA A 341 -54.09 -41.42 18.61
CA ALA A 341 -53.73 -41.05 17.25
C ALA A 341 -54.64 -40.04 16.52
N ASP A 342 -54.05 -39.30 15.58
CA ASP A 342 -54.70 -38.89 14.34
C ASP A 342 -53.69 -38.79 13.18
N ASP A 343 -54.16 -39.18 12.00
CA ASP A 343 -53.44 -39.46 10.76
C ASP A 343 -52.89 -38.21 10.05
N GLY A 344 -51.69 -38.32 9.45
CA GLY A 344 -51.14 -37.29 8.57
C GLY A 344 -49.99 -37.84 7.69
N PRO A 345 -50.06 -37.69 6.35
CA PRO A 345 -49.20 -38.43 5.42
C PRO A 345 -47.78 -37.84 5.30
N GLN A 346 -46.79 -38.74 5.13
CA GLN A 346 -45.39 -38.41 4.87
C GLN A 346 -45.20 -37.67 3.53
N PRO A 347 -44.35 -36.64 3.46
CA PRO A 347 -43.84 -36.14 2.19
C PRO A 347 -42.58 -36.89 1.76
N THR A 348 -42.66 -37.45 0.56
CA THR A 348 -41.60 -38.10 -0.20
C THR A 348 -40.53 -37.11 -0.66
N THR A 349 -39.27 -37.54 -0.58
CA THR A 349 -38.08 -36.94 -1.19
C THR A 349 -38.20 -36.87 -2.71
N ILE A 350 -37.94 -35.71 -3.31
CA ILE A 350 -37.75 -35.57 -4.77
C ILE A 350 -36.38 -34.95 -5.06
N SER A 351 -35.63 -35.67 -5.89
CA SER A 351 -34.31 -35.41 -6.43
C SER A 351 -34.25 -34.12 -7.27
N GLY A 352 -33.30 -33.24 -6.94
CA GLY A 352 -33.01 -32.01 -7.68
C GLY A 352 -32.24 -32.29 -8.97
N GLY A 353 -32.97 -32.36 -10.09
CA GLY A 353 -32.41 -32.57 -11.42
C GLY A 353 -33.37 -32.18 -12.54
N ALA A 354 -34.01 -31.02 -12.44
CA ALA A 354 -34.90 -30.51 -13.50
C ALA A 354 -35.16 -28.98 -13.46
N LEU A 355 -34.23 -28.16 -12.95
CA LEU A 355 -34.36 -26.68 -12.95
C LEU A 355 -33.34 -25.96 -13.86
N LEU A 356 -32.50 -26.69 -14.61
CA LEU A 356 -31.50 -26.09 -15.50
C LEU A 356 -31.90 -26.09 -17.00
N GLY A 357 -33.00 -26.75 -17.37
CA GLY A 357 -33.44 -26.83 -18.77
C GLY A 357 -34.32 -25.66 -19.24
N ALA A 358 -35.08 -25.02 -18.35
CA ALA A 358 -36.06 -24.00 -18.74
C ALA A 358 -35.45 -22.59 -18.95
N ILE A 359 -34.32 -22.28 -18.31
CA ILE A 359 -33.65 -20.98 -18.44
C ILE A 359 -32.86 -20.89 -19.76
N GLY A 360 -32.28 -21.99 -20.23
CA GLY A 360 -31.48 -22.01 -21.47
C GLY A 360 -32.29 -21.78 -22.76
N VAL A 361 -33.55 -22.24 -22.79
CA VAL A 361 -34.42 -22.07 -23.97
C VAL A 361 -34.90 -20.61 -24.12
N LEU A 362 -35.08 -19.89 -23.01
CA LEU A 362 -35.53 -18.49 -23.03
C LEU A 362 -34.42 -17.53 -23.50
N VAL A 363 -33.17 -17.81 -23.14
CA VAL A 363 -32.01 -16.98 -23.53
C VAL A 363 -31.67 -17.15 -25.02
N LEU A 364 -31.78 -18.36 -25.57
CA LEU A 364 -31.54 -18.60 -27.00
C LEU A 364 -32.62 -17.97 -27.89
N ALA A 365 -33.88 -17.92 -27.43
CA ALA A 365 -34.96 -17.26 -28.16
C ALA A 365 -34.77 -15.72 -28.22
N LEU A 366 -34.27 -15.10 -27.15
CA LEU A 366 -34.02 -13.65 -27.08
C LEU A 366 -32.81 -13.22 -27.93
N VAL A 367 -31.74 -14.03 -27.99
CA VAL A 367 -30.58 -13.74 -28.83
C VAL A 367 -30.90 -13.93 -30.32
N GLY A 368 -31.72 -14.93 -30.68
CA GLY A 368 -32.17 -15.13 -32.06
C GLY A 368 -33.02 -13.97 -32.60
N ALA A 369 -33.88 -13.38 -31.77
CA ALA A 369 -34.71 -12.22 -32.16
C ALA A 369 -33.89 -10.94 -32.35
N LEU A 370 -32.80 -10.75 -31.60
CA LEU A 370 -31.93 -9.58 -31.70
C LEU A 370 -31.04 -9.62 -32.97
N VAL A 371 -30.60 -10.81 -33.39
CA VAL A 371 -29.80 -10.99 -34.61
C VAL A 371 -30.66 -10.83 -35.88
N TRP A 372 -31.95 -11.17 -35.82
CA TRP A 372 -32.88 -10.96 -36.94
C TRP A 372 -33.23 -9.46 -37.14
N ALA A 373 -33.27 -8.67 -36.07
CA ALA A 373 -33.61 -7.24 -36.13
C ALA A 373 -32.48 -6.35 -36.69
N ILE A 374 -31.23 -6.83 -36.71
CA ILE A 374 -30.05 -6.06 -37.15
C ILE A 374 -29.61 -6.45 -38.57
N GLY A 375 -30.14 -7.55 -39.14
CA GLY A 375 -29.64 -8.15 -40.38
C GLY A 375 -30.28 -7.73 -41.70
N PHE A 376 -31.32 -6.89 -41.73
CA PHE A 376 -31.97 -6.49 -42.98
C PHE A 376 -32.44 -5.03 -42.99
N ARG A 377 -31.59 -4.14 -43.54
CA ARG A 377 -31.98 -3.16 -44.57
C ARG A 377 -30.75 -2.37 -45.03
N GLY A 378 -30.34 -2.61 -46.27
CA GLY A 378 -29.29 -1.89 -46.97
C GLY A 378 -29.80 -0.68 -47.76
N ASP A 379 -28.85 0.22 -47.99
CA ASP A 379 -28.54 1.08 -49.15
C ASP A 379 -29.58 2.05 -49.73
N ASP A 380 -29.30 3.37 -49.61
CA ASP A 380 -28.82 4.24 -50.70
C ASP A 380 -28.59 5.71 -50.20
N ALA A 381 -27.56 6.38 -50.72
CA ALA A 381 -27.22 7.81 -50.50
C ALA A 381 -27.96 8.74 -51.51
N PRO A 382 -27.78 10.09 -51.62
CA PRO A 382 -26.95 11.05 -50.86
C PRO A 382 -27.60 12.45 -50.55
N THR A 383 -26.83 13.32 -49.85
CA THR A 383 -26.79 14.81 -49.94
C THR A 383 -27.55 15.71 -48.93
N GLU A 384 -26.80 16.71 -48.44
CA GLU A 384 -27.15 18.06 -47.95
C GLU A 384 -27.56 18.39 -46.49
N ALA A 385 -26.68 19.22 -45.90
CA ALA A 385 -26.92 20.48 -45.18
C ALA A 385 -27.64 20.54 -43.80
N SER A 386 -26.84 21.05 -42.85
CA SER A 386 -27.15 22.12 -41.88
C SER A 386 -28.04 21.87 -40.65
N THR A 387 -27.42 22.25 -39.52
CA THR A 387 -27.98 22.95 -38.33
C THR A 387 -29.07 22.24 -37.52
N ASN A 388 -28.73 21.84 -36.29
CA ASN A 388 -29.18 22.49 -35.04
C ASN A 388 -28.79 21.66 -33.80
N ALA A 389 -28.21 22.31 -32.80
CA ALA A 389 -28.26 21.89 -31.39
C ALA A 389 -29.69 22.20 -30.85
N PRO A 390 -30.23 21.62 -29.73
CA PRO A 390 -29.51 21.46 -28.46
C PRO A 390 -29.88 20.25 -27.56
N SER A 391 -29.11 20.11 -26.48
CA SER A 391 -29.46 19.57 -25.15
C SER A 391 -29.91 18.10 -25.00
N ALA A 392 -29.08 17.31 -24.32
CA ALA A 392 -29.53 16.25 -23.43
C ALA A 392 -28.74 16.27 -22.12
N SER A 393 -29.43 16.65 -21.06
CA SER A 393 -29.07 16.47 -19.66
C SER A 393 -29.07 15.00 -19.27
N VAL A 394 -28.04 14.54 -18.55
CA VAL A 394 -28.03 13.25 -17.86
C VAL A 394 -27.66 13.47 -16.39
N THR A 395 -28.57 13.09 -15.51
CA THR A 395 -28.35 12.91 -14.07
C THR A 395 -27.71 11.53 -13.83
N PRO A 396 -26.70 11.39 -12.94
CA PRO A 396 -26.05 10.10 -12.68
C PRO A 396 -26.71 9.34 -11.52
N GLY A 397 -26.83 8.01 -11.68
CA GLY A 397 -27.20 7.07 -10.62
C GLY A 397 -26.08 6.06 -10.34
N GLY A 398 -25.50 6.16 -9.13
CA GLY A 398 -25.05 5.04 -8.27
C GLY A 398 -23.98 4.06 -8.76
N GLY A 399 -22.73 4.27 -8.33
CA GLY A 399 -21.66 3.26 -8.37
C GLY A 399 -20.32 3.81 -7.83
N GLY A 400 -20.14 3.78 -6.50
CA GLY A 400 -19.02 4.42 -5.80
C GLY A 400 -17.71 3.63 -5.84
N GLY A 401 -16.86 3.93 -6.82
CA GLY A 401 -15.39 3.91 -6.69
C GLY A 401 -14.85 5.33 -6.93
N PRO A 402 -13.61 5.67 -6.54
CA PRO A 402 -13.06 6.98 -6.87
C PRO A 402 -12.95 7.10 -8.39
N VAL A 403 -13.87 7.82 -9.01
CA VAL A 403 -13.84 8.15 -10.43
C VAL A 403 -12.64 9.08 -10.62
N VAL A 404 -11.55 8.55 -11.17
CA VAL A 404 -10.39 9.36 -11.56
C VAL A 404 -10.86 10.26 -12.69
N ASP A 405 -10.98 11.56 -12.41
CA ASP A 405 -11.38 12.55 -13.40
C ASP A 405 -10.22 12.84 -14.36
N ILE A 406 -10.04 11.98 -15.36
CA ILE A 406 -9.04 12.14 -16.41
C ILE A 406 -9.62 13.09 -17.49
N PRO A 407 -8.95 14.20 -17.84
CA PRO A 407 -9.38 15.05 -18.93
C PRO A 407 -9.40 14.30 -20.26
N GLU A 408 -10.40 14.56 -21.10
CA GLU A 408 -10.42 14.09 -22.49
C GLU A 408 -9.24 14.66 -23.29
N GLN A 409 -8.82 13.93 -24.33
CA GLN A 409 -7.75 14.34 -25.23
C GLN A 409 -8.16 15.61 -26.00
N PRO A 410 -7.36 16.70 -25.94
CA PRO A 410 -7.68 17.93 -26.65
C PRO A 410 -7.46 17.78 -28.17
N LEU A 411 -8.24 18.51 -28.96
CA LEU A 411 -8.04 18.61 -30.41
C LEU A 411 -7.19 19.84 -30.73
N ILE A 412 -5.93 19.62 -31.13
CA ILE A 412 -5.00 20.70 -31.48
C ILE A 412 -5.17 21.15 -32.93
N ASP A 413 -5.04 22.45 -33.15
CA ASP A 413 -4.90 23.06 -34.47
C ASP A 413 -3.79 24.13 -34.44
N GLY A 414 -3.34 24.56 -35.61
CA GLY A 414 -2.30 25.58 -35.70
C GLY A 414 -2.34 26.33 -37.02
N ARG A 415 -1.94 27.60 -36.97
CA ARG A 415 -1.88 28.49 -38.13
C ARG A 415 -0.58 29.31 -38.15
N PRO A 416 -0.04 29.63 -39.34
CA PRO A 416 1.10 30.54 -39.44
C PRO A 416 0.70 31.95 -38.99
N VAL A 417 1.61 32.63 -38.29
CA VAL A 417 1.47 34.01 -37.83
C VAL A 417 2.78 34.78 -38.07
N ALA A 418 2.74 36.11 -38.00
CA ALA A 418 3.96 36.90 -38.11
C ALA A 418 4.98 36.47 -37.02
N GLY A 419 6.13 35.96 -37.44
CA GLY A 419 7.21 35.52 -36.54
C GLY A 419 7.13 34.07 -36.06
N GLY A 420 6.19 33.25 -36.56
CA GLY A 420 6.15 31.81 -36.27
C GLY A 420 4.80 31.13 -36.46
N VAL A 421 4.47 30.21 -35.56
CA VAL A 421 3.22 29.40 -35.61
C VAL A 421 2.42 29.62 -34.32
N ALA A 422 1.12 29.87 -34.46
CA ALA A 422 0.19 29.95 -33.34
C ALA A 422 -0.63 28.65 -33.24
N PHE A 423 -0.52 27.96 -32.10
CA PHE A 423 -1.31 26.77 -31.79
C PHE A 423 -2.50 27.10 -30.90
N THR A 424 -3.64 26.47 -31.20
CA THR A 424 -4.88 26.52 -30.43
C THR A 424 -5.40 25.11 -30.22
N TRP A 425 -6.20 24.86 -29.19
CA TRP A 425 -6.83 23.55 -29.03
C TRP A 425 -8.25 23.69 -28.48
N GLN A 426 -9.09 22.74 -28.88
CA GLN A 426 -10.45 22.61 -28.39
C GLN A 426 -10.50 21.52 -27.32
N TYR A 427 -11.13 21.85 -26.19
CA TYR A 427 -11.36 20.95 -25.08
C TYR A 427 -12.67 21.35 -24.40
N ALA A 428 -13.64 20.43 -24.32
CA ALA A 428 -14.97 20.74 -23.80
C ALA A 428 -15.02 20.79 -22.25
N GLY A 429 -14.07 20.16 -21.57
CA GLY A 429 -14.09 19.97 -20.11
C GLY A 429 -13.28 20.98 -19.30
N VAL A 430 -13.02 22.20 -19.81
CA VAL A 430 -12.14 23.19 -19.17
C VAL A 430 -12.59 23.49 -17.74
N ARG A 431 -11.67 23.39 -16.77
CA ARG A 431 -11.90 23.79 -15.38
C ARG A 431 -10.94 24.89 -14.93
N LYS A 432 -11.36 25.63 -13.92
CA LYS A 432 -10.54 26.67 -13.29
C LYS A 432 -9.29 26.02 -12.70
N GLY A 433 -8.11 26.45 -13.17
CA GLY A 433 -6.81 25.94 -12.72
C GLY A 433 -6.18 24.88 -13.63
N ASP A 434 -6.87 24.43 -14.68
CA ASP A 434 -6.27 23.56 -15.69
C ASP A 434 -5.09 24.26 -16.38
N PHE A 435 -4.09 23.47 -16.73
CA PHE A 435 -2.94 23.92 -17.52
C PHE A 435 -2.62 22.89 -18.59
N TYR A 436 -1.83 23.29 -19.57
CA TYR A 436 -1.57 22.50 -20.75
C TYR A 436 -0.11 22.11 -20.80
N ARG A 437 0.17 20.85 -21.16
CA ARG A 437 1.52 20.33 -21.34
C ARG A 437 1.76 20.17 -22.82
N MET A 438 2.66 20.95 -23.40
CA MET A 438 2.93 20.94 -24.83
C MET A 438 4.33 20.40 -25.10
N ARG A 439 4.46 19.55 -26.10
CA ARG A 439 5.76 19.18 -26.69
C ARG A 439 5.87 19.85 -28.04
N ILE A 440 7.00 20.47 -28.32
CA ILE A 440 7.26 21.21 -29.56
C ILE A 440 8.56 20.69 -30.16
N ALA A 441 8.55 20.35 -31.44
CA ALA A 441 9.75 19.93 -32.16
C ALA A 441 9.75 20.41 -33.62
N ALA A 442 10.90 20.29 -34.28
CA ALA A 442 11.07 20.65 -35.69
C ALA A 442 10.52 19.59 -36.67
N SER A 443 10.15 18.40 -36.19
CA SER A 443 9.60 17.31 -36.99
C SER A 443 8.72 16.41 -36.14
N GLU A 444 7.79 15.69 -36.78
CA GLU A 444 6.86 14.78 -36.11
C GLU A 444 7.57 13.70 -35.27
N ALA A 445 8.65 13.12 -35.80
CA ALA A 445 9.44 12.09 -35.12
C ALA A 445 10.09 12.58 -33.82
N ALA A 446 10.46 13.87 -33.75
CA ALA A 446 11.11 14.45 -32.58
C ALA A 446 10.11 14.88 -31.49
N VAL A 447 8.80 14.90 -31.77
CA VAL A 447 7.77 15.38 -30.82
C VAL A 447 7.63 14.46 -29.60
N ALA A 448 7.92 13.17 -29.72
CA ALA A 448 7.81 12.22 -28.60
C ALA A 448 8.87 12.44 -27.51
N GLU A 449 10.08 12.85 -27.92
CA GLU A 449 11.26 13.06 -27.05
C GLU A 449 11.46 14.53 -26.66
N ALA A 450 10.70 15.45 -27.26
CA ALA A 450 10.78 16.87 -26.97
C ALA A 450 10.44 17.19 -25.50
N GLU A 451 11.10 18.22 -24.98
CA GLU A 451 10.86 18.76 -23.65
C GLU A 451 9.40 19.19 -23.49
N VAL A 452 8.85 18.97 -22.29
CA VAL A 452 7.46 19.30 -21.99
C VAL A 452 7.37 20.68 -21.39
N THR A 453 6.79 21.61 -22.13
CA THR A 453 6.55 22.99 -21.68
C THR A 453 5.15 23.14 -21.11
N THR A 454 5.02 23.87 -19.99
CA THR A 454 3.71 24.21 -19.42
C THR A 454 3.17 25.50 -20.05
N VAL A 455 1.93 25.45 -20.54
CA VAL A 455 1.23 26.55 -21.19
C VAL A 455 -0.08 26.82 -20.47
N ARG A 456 -0.44 28.09 -20.29
CA ARG A 456 -1.68 28.50 -19.59
C ARG A 456 -2.63 29.34 -20.44
N GLU A 457 -2.16 29.83 -21.57
CA GLU A 457 -2.92 30.74 -22.45
C GLU A 457 -2.96 30.20 -23.88
N MET A 458 -4.08 30.47 -24.55
CA MET A 458 -4.29 30.22 -25.97
C MET A 458 -4.56 31.55 -26.69
N PRO A 459 -4.06 31.76 -27.91
CA PRO A 459 -3.16 30.88 -28.66
C PRO A 459 -1.73 30.87 -28.11
N HIS A 460 -1.04 29.73 -28.18
CA HIS A 460 0.39 29.65 -27.84
C HIS A 460 1.24 29.86 -29.10
N GLN A 461 2.08 30.89 -29.10
CA GLN A 461 2.94 31.22 -30.23
C GLN A 461 4.33 30.61 -30.07
N VAL A 462 4.80 29.93 -31.10
CA VAL A 462 6.15 29.38 -31.20
C VAL A 462 6.90 30.11 -32.30
N SER A 463 8.05 30.71 -31.96
CA SER A 463 8.89 31.39 -32.94
C SER A 463 9.48 30.41 -33.95
N ALA A 464 9.36 30.73 -35.24
CA ALA A 464 9.90 29.92 -36.33
C ALA A 464 10.41 30.84 -37.44
N LYS A 465 11.48 30.41 -38.14
CA LYS A 465 11.95 31.11 -39.34
C LYS A 465 10.97 30.86 -40.50
N PRO A 466 10.87 31.77 -41.50
CA PRO A 466 10.04 31.53 -42.68
C PRO A 466 10.37 30.20 -43.35
N GLY A 467 9.35 29.36 -43.56
CA GLY A 467 9.50 28.03 -44.16
C GLY A 467 9.94 26.94 -43.18
N GLN A 468 10.10 27.24 -41.89
CA GLN A 468 10.41 26.23 -40.87
C GLN A 468 9.12 25.55 -40.40
N THR A 469 9.10 24.22 -40.43
CA THR A 469 8.02 23.42 -39.85
C THR A 469 8.16 23.34 -38.33
N VAL A 470 7.05 23.55 -37.64
CA VAL A 470 6.90 23.36 -36.20
C VAL A 470 5.81 22.33 -35.96
N CYS A 471 6.13 21.28 -35.23
CA CYS A 471 5.21 20.21 -34.84
C CYS A 471 4.95 20.28 -33.34
N ALA A 472 3.67 20.18 -32.94
CA ALA A 472 3.29 20.19 -31.54
C ALA A 472 2.21 19.15 -31.21
N GLN A 473 2.21 18.70 -29.95
CA GLN A 473 1.10 17.98 -29.33
C GLN A 473 0.84 18.57 -27.94
N VAL A 474 -0.42 18.59 -27.52
CA VAL A 474 -0.82 19.14 -26.22
C VAL A 474 -1.62 18.11 -25.41
N ALA A 475 -1.41 18.10 -24.10
CA ALA A 475 -2.25 17.39 -23.14
C ALA A 475 -2.84 18.38 -22.13
N VAL A 476 -4.06 18.12 -21.66
CA VAL A 476 -4.69 18.89 -20.58
C VAL A 476 -4.31 18.26 -19.25
N ALA A 477 -3.80 19.05 -18.31
CA ALA A 477 -3.51 18.62 -16.96
C ALA A 477 -4.43 19.36 -15.96
N ARG A 478 -5.09 18.59 -15.09
CA ARG A 478 -5.85 19.13 -13.96
C ARG A 478 -4.90 19.63 -12.88
N ALA A 479 -5.36 20.62 -12.11
CA ALA A 479 -4.70 21.00 -10.85
C ALA A 479 -4.57 19.80 -9.87
N ALA A 480 -5.49 18.84 -9.93
CA ALA A 480 -5.49 17.61 -9.12
C ALA A 480 -4.59 16.48 -9.67
N GLY A 481 -3.76 16.75 -10.70
CA GLY A 481 -2.69 15.86 -11.15
C GLY A 481 -3.04 14.87 -12.29
N SER A 482 -4.30 14.69 -12.65
CA SER A 482 -4.70 13.88 -13.81
C SER A 482 -4.38 14.60 -15.13
N THR A 483 -3.79 13.89 -16.09
CA THR A 483 -3.43 14.43 -17.42
C THR A 483 -4.10 13.60 -18.51
N SER A 484 -4.63 14.25 -19.55
CA SER A 484 -5.13 13.55 -20.74
C SER A 484 -4.02 12.81 -21.47
N ALA A 485 -4.39 11.92 -22.40
CA ALA A 485 -3.46 11.60 -23.50
C ALA A 485 -3.07 12.88 -24.25
N TYR A 486 -1.86 12.91 -24.82
CA TYR A 486 -1.47 13.99 -25.74
C TYR A 486 -2.32 13.92 -27.00
N SER A 487 -2.69 15.07 -27.56
CA SER A 487 -3.36 15.20 -28.85
C SER A 487 -2.62 14.49 -29.98
N ALA A 488 -3.27 14.30 -31.13
CA ALA A 488 -2.54 14.04 -32.37
C ALA A 488 -1.48 15.14 -32.61
N ILE A 489 -0.39 14.79 -33.30
CA ILE A 489 0.66 15.74 -33.65
C ILE A 489 0.12 16.66 -34.75
N LYS A 490 0.28 17.98 -34.57
CA LYS A 490 -0.03 18.99 -35.58
C LYS A 490 1.26 19.68 -36.00
N CYS A 491 1.58 19.57 -37.29
CA CYS A 491 2.68 20.29 -37.91
C CYS A 491 2.17 21.45 -38.76
N VAL A 492 2.81 22.61 -38.65
CA VAL A 492 2.52 23.81 -39.43
C VAL A 492 3.84 24.42 -39.88
N THR A 493 3.88 24.86 -41.13
CA THR A 493 5.04 25.59 -41.67
C THR A 493 4.78 27.09 -41.52
N GLY A 494 5.68 27.76 -40.80
CA GLY A 494 5.59 29.18 -40.43
C GLY A 494 6.06 30.16 -41.48
#